data_AF-A0A327XXU9-F1
#
_entry.id   AF-A0A327XXU9-F1
#
_cell.length_a   1.000
_cell.length_b   1.000
_cell.length_c   1.000
_cell.angle_alpha   90.00
_cell.angle_beta   90.00
_cell.angle_gamma   90.00
#
_symmetry.space_group_name_H-M   'P 1'
#
loop_
_entity.id
_entity.type
_entity.pdbx_description
1 polymer ?
#
loop_
_entity_poly.entity_id
_entity_poly.type
_entity_poly.pdbx_seq_one_letter_code
_entity_poly.pdbx_strand_id
1 'polypeptide(L)' 'MVIIALLAGSALGFFAAIVGWLFAGLTPFDAAMLYLGTALGFGLLPFAVCAVRSMLRAMLRADSQAADAPQ' A
#
# COMPACT_ATOMS: atom_id res chain seq x y z
N MET A 1 7.81 10.95 4.28
CA MET A 1 7.60 9.74 3.45
C MET A 1 6.12 9.43 3.23
N VAL A 2 5.29 9.36 4.28
CA VAL A 2 3.84 9.12 4.14
C VAL A 2 3.15 10.13 3.21
N ILE A 3 3.47 11.42 3.32
CA ILE A 3 2.91 12.47 2.45
C ILE A 3 3.24 12.22 0.98
N ILE A 4 4.47 11.79 0.66
CA ILE A 4 4.91 11.49 -0.72
C ILE A 4 4.18 10.24 -1.24
N ALA A 5 3.98 9.23 -0.40
CA ALA A 5 3.24 8.02 -0.76
C ALA A 5 1.75 8.31 -1.01
N LEU A 6 1.13 9.18 -0.19
CA LEU A 6 -0.23 9.67 -0.41
C LEU A 6 -0.33 10.49 -1.70
N LEU A 7 0.63 11.38 -1.96
CA LEU A 7 0.67 12.19 -3.18
C LEU A 7 0.81 11.30 -4.43
N ALA A 8 1.71 10.31 -4.38
CA ALA A 8 1.92 9.35 -5.45
C ALA A 8 0.68 8.47 -5.66
N GLY A 9 0.05 7.99 -4.58
CA GLY A 9 -1.18 7.19 -4.64
C GLY A 9 -2.35 7.95 -5.25
N SER A 10 -2.54 9.23 -4.87
CA SER A 10 -3.56 10.09 -5.49
C SER A 10 -3.27 10.39 -6.95
N ALA A 11 -2.02 10.67 -7.32
CA ALA A 11 -1.65 10.91 -8.72
C ALA A 11 -1.89 9.66 -9.58
N LEU A 12 -1.51 8.48 -9.07
CA LEU A 12 -1.69 7.21 -9.78
C LEU A 12 -3.18 6.85 -9.90
N GLY A 13 -3.96 7.04 -8.84
CA GLY A 13 -5.39 6.79 -8.87
C GLY A 13 -6.13 7.74 -9.78
N PHE A 14 -5.73 9.01 -9.83
CA PHE A 14 -6.30 10.00 -10.75
C PHE A 14 -6.05 9.59 -12.20
N PHE A 15 -4.83 9.15 -12.50
CA PHE A 15 -4.48 8.67 -13.83
C PHE A 15 -5.25 7.40 -14.21
N ALA A 16 -5.39 6.45 -13.29
CA ALA A 16 -6.16 5.22 -13.51
C ALA A 16 -7.65 5.51 -13.77
N ALA A 17 -8.24 6.46 -13.04
CA ALA A 17 -9.63 6.87 -13.24
C ALA A 17 -9.86 7.56 -14.59
N ILE A 18 -8.94 8.45 -14.99
CA ILE A 18 -8.98 9.11 -16.31
C ILE A 18 -8.85 8.09 -17.43
N VAL A 19 -7.88 7.18 -17.34
CA VAL A 19 -7.67 6.14 -18.35
C VAL A 19 -8.89 5.21 -18.43
N GLY A 20 -9.43 4.80 -17.28
CA GLY A 20 -10.64 3.97 -17.22
C GLY A 20 -11.87 4.65 -17.85
N TRP A 21 -12.05 5.95 -17.58
CA TRP A 21 -13.14 6.73 -18.14
C TRP A 21 -13.00 6.92 -19.66
N LEU A 22 -11.81 7.30 -20.14
CA LEU A 22 -11.57 7.61 -21.56
C LEU A 22 -11.46 6.37 -22.45
N PHE A 23 -10.84 5.29 -21.96
CA PHE A 23 -10.50 4.13 -22.81
C PHE A 23 -11.37 2.90 -22.54
N ALA A 24 -11.91 2.74 -21.34
CA ALA A 24 -12.73 1.57 -21.00
C ALA A 24 -14.24 1.85 -21.02
N GLY A 25 -14.66 3.09 -21.34
CA GLY A 25 -16.08 3.47 -21.38
C GLY A 25 -16.78 3.38 -20.02
N LEU A 26 -16.00 3.43 -18.93
CA LEU A 26 -16.51 3.30 -17.57
C LEU A 26 -17.40 4.48 -17.21
N THR A 27 -18.45 4.21 -16.46
CA THR A 27 -19.29 5.28 -15.92
C THR A 27 -18.47 6.17 -14.97
N PRO A 28 -18.83 7.45 -14.81
CA PRO A 28 -18.12 8.34 -13.88
C PRO A 28 -18.11 7.82 -12.43
N PHE A 29 -19.11 7.01 -12.06
CA PHE A 29 -19.18 6.33 -10.77
C PHE A 29 -18.10 5.24 -10.63
N ASP A 30 -17.93 4.38 -11.64
CA ASP A 30 -16.86 3.38 -11.65
C ASP A 30 -15.48 4.02 -11.65
N ALA A 31 -15.28 5.10 -12.42
CA ALA A 31 -14.02 5.83 -12.42
C ALA A 31 -13.69 6.39 -11.02
N ALA A 32 -14.69 6.89 -10.29
CA ALA A 32 -14.52 7.36 -8.92
C ALA A 32 -14.21 6.21 -7.93
N MET A 33 -14.83 5.04 -8.09
CA MET A 33 -14.50 3.85 -7.30
C MET A 33 -13.08 3.33 -7.58
N LEU A 34 -12.66 3.39 -8.84
CA LEU A 34 -11.30 3.02 -9.27
C LEU A 34 -10.27 3.98 -8.70
N TYR A 35 -10.54 5.29 -8.72
CA TYR A 35 -9.73 6.30 -8.04
C TYR A 35 -9.60 6.01 -6.54
N LEU A 36 -10.74 5.77 -5.87
CA LEU A 36 -10.78 5.55 -4.43
C LEU A 36 -10.01 4.27 -4.05
N GLY A 37 -10.24 3.18 -4.78
CA GLY A 37 -9.59 1.89 -4.55
C GLY A 37 -8.08 1.94 -4.79
N THR A 38 -7.62 2.64 -5.84
CA THR A 38 -6.19 2.80 -6.11
C THR A 38 -5.52 3.76 -5.13
N ALA A 39 -6.16 4.87 -4.77
CA ALA A 39 -5.65 5.81 -3.78
C ALA A 39 -5.53 5.16 -2.39
N LEU A 40 -6.53 4.38 -1.96
CA LEU A 40 -6.46 3.59 -0.73
C LEU A 40 -5.44 2.46 -0.81
N GLY A 41 -5.39 1.71 -1.91
CA GLY A 41 -4.46 0.59 -2.10
C GLY A 41 -3.01 1.05 -2.05
N PHE A 42 -2.66 2.09 -2.82
CA PHE A 42 -1.31 2.66 -2.81
C PHE A 42 -1.01 3.45 -1.53
N GLY A 43 -2.02 4.06 -0.92
CA GLY A 43 -1.88 4.75 0.38
C GLY A 43 -1.64 3.80 1.56
N LEU A 44 -2.26 2.61 1.56
CA LEU A 44 -2.05 1.58 2.59
C LEU A 44 -0.80 0.72 2.36
N LEU A 45 -0.31 0.62 1.12
CA LEU A 45 0.91 -0.12 0.77
C LEU A 45 2.11 0.19 1.69
N PRO A 46 2.48 1.46 1.96
CA PRO A 46 3.59 1.76 2.88
C PRO A 46 3.30 1.32 4.32
N PHE A 47 2.03 1.33 4.73
CA PHE A 47 1.61 0.86 6.05
C PHE A 47 1.78 -0.65 6.18
N ALA A 48 1.37 -1.39 5.14
CA ALA A 48 1.57 -2.83 5.04
C ALA A 48 3.06 -3.20 5.03
N VAL A 49 3.89 -2.47 4.28
CA VAL A 49 5.36 -2.68 4.26
C VAL A 49 5.97 -2.43 5.64
N CYS A 50 5.54 -1.38 6.35
CA CYS A 50 6.00 -1.11 7.71
C CYS A 50 5.60 -2.23 8.69
N ALA A 51 4.37 -2.74 8.60
CA ALA A 51 3.87 -3.83 9.44
C ALA A 51 4.61 -5.16 9.17
N VAL A 52 4.85 -5.51 7.90
CA VAL A 52 5.62 -6.70 7.54
C VAL A 52 7.06 -6.57 8.03
N ARG A 53 7.67 -5.38 7.88
CA ARG A 53 9.05 -5.14 8.31
C ARG A 53 9.20 -5.11 9.83
N SER A 54 8.18 -4.72 10.59
CA SER A 54 8.20 -4.83 12.06
C SER A 54 8.05 -6.28 12.50
N MET A 55 7.15 -7.04 11.87
CA MET A 55 6.94 -8.47 12.14
C MET A 55 8.19 -9.30 11.82
N LEU A 56 8.84 -9.05 10.68
CA LEU A 56 10.08 -9.75 10.30
C LEU A 56 11.21 -9.48 11.31
N ARG A 57 11.34 -8.23 11.79
CA ARG A 57 12.32 -7.90 12.84
C ARG A 57 11.98 -8.55 14.17
N ALA A 58 10.70 -8.69 14.51
CA ALA A 58 10.27 -9.37 15.72
C ALA A 58 10.61 -10.87 15.67
N MET A 59 10.37 -11.53 14.53
CA MET A 59 10.77 -12.93 14.32
C MET A 59 12.29 -13.10 14.42
N LEU A 60 13.08 -12.26 13.74
CA LEU A 60 14.54 -12.32 13.82
C LEU A 60 15.07 -12.15 15.25
N ARG A 61 14.44 -11.28 16.06
CA ARG A 61 14.80 -11.11 17.47
C ARG A 61 14.43 -12.33 18.32
N ALA A 62 13.27 -12.93 18.07
CA ALA A 62 12.86 -14.15 18.78
C ALA A 62 13.81 -15.31 18.49
N ASP A 63 14.28 -15.45 17.25
CA ASP A 63 15.23 -16.48 16.84
C ASP A 63 16.60 -16.30 17.53
N SER A 64 17.11 -15.06 17.59
CA SER A 64 18.35 -14.76 18.30
C SER A 64 18.27 -15.02 19.81
N GLN A 65 17.12 -14.77 20.46
CA GLN A 65 16.95 -15.06 21.89
C GLN A 65 16.83 -16.56 22.18
N ALA A 66 16.32 -17.35 21.25
CA ALA A 66 16.28 -18.81 21.38
C ALA A 66 17.67 -19.43 21.25
N ALA A 67 18.58 -18.81 20.47
CA ALA A 67 19.96 -19.27 20.31
C ALA A 67 20.86 -18.99 21.53
N ASP A 68 20.55 -17.96 22.32
CA ASP A 68 21.32 -17.57 23.52
C ASP A 68 20.81 -18.22 24.83
N ALA A 69 19.79 -19.07 24.78
CA ALA A 69 19.31 -19.79 25.96
C ALA A 69 20.31 -20.91 26.33
N PRO A 70 21.00 -20.85 27.49
CA PRO A 70 21.92 -21.90 27.91
C PRO A 70 21.15 -23.20 28.17
N GLN A 71 21.60 -24.28 27.52
CA GLN A 71 21.19 -25.66 27.83
C GLN A 71 21.79 -26.14 29.15
#